data_AF-A0ABD1PRN1-F1
#
_entry.id   AF-A0ABD1PRN1-F1
#
_cell.length_a   1.000
_cell.length_b   1.000
_cell.length_c   1.000
_cell.angle_alpha   90.00
_cell.angle_beta   90.00
_cell.angle_gamma   90.00
#
_symmetry.space_group_name_H-M   'P 1'
#
loop_
_entity.id
_entity.type
_entity.pdbx_description
1 polymer ?
#
loop_
_entity_poly.entity_id
_entity_poly.type
_entity_poly.pdbx_seq_one_letter_code
_entity_poly.pdbx_strand_id
1 'polypeptide(L)'
;MKDLKHVSARLEDKKEELECHEDDNNENLPFSNLLKSMELPINFRMPPMEKYNRRGDPTNYINVYKMKLEGSSPVVKYRNFHTTLTSDVNRWYNKLKLESIRN
;
A
#
# COMPACT_ATOMS: atom_id res chain seq x y z
N MET A 1 21.28 18.42 41.02
CA MET A 1 20.40 17.30 41.39
C MET A 1 19.29 17.21 40.34
N LYS A 2 19.40 16.23 39.45
CA LYS A 2 18.36 15.60 38.60
C LYS A 2 17.81 16.40 37.39
N ASP A 3 18.58 16.30 36.31
CA ASP A 3 18.20 16.00 34.92
C ASP A 3 16.78 16.34 34.43
N LEU A 4 16.66 17.52 33.81
CA LEU A 4 15.52 17.90 32.97
C LEU A 4 15.94 18.05 31.48
N LYS A 5 16.81 17.16 31.00
CA LYS A 5 17.28 17.15 29.60
C LYS A 5 17.16 15.79 28.90
N HIS A 6 16.44 14.82 29.48
CA HIS A 6 16.36 13.47 28.90
C HIS A 6 15.05 13.14 28.19
N VAL A 7 14.12 14.08 28.06
CA VAL A 7 12.84 13.85 27.35
C VAL A 7 12.79 14.49 25.96
N SER A 8 13.77 15.32 25.59
CA SER A 8 13.82 15.93 24.25
C SER A 8 14.60 15.11 23.22
N ALA A 9 15.16 13.95 23.58
CA ALA A 9 16.01 13.15 22.69
C ALA A 9 15.30 11.90 22.14
N ARG A 10 13.96 11.86 22.13
CA ARG A 10 13.20 10.69 21.66
C ARG A 10 12.08 11.01 20.67
N LEU A 11 12.05 12.23 20.14
CA LEU A 11 11.07 12.64 19.13
C LEU A 11 11.66 13.00 17.76
N GLU A 12 12.98 12.92 17.58
CA GLU A 12 13.61 13.24 16.30
C GLU A 12 14.19 12.02 15.55
N ASP A 13 14.30 10.85 16.19
CA ASP A 13 14.81 9.61 15.56
C ASP A 13 13.75 8.80 14.77
N LYS A 14 12.57 9.36 14.48
CA LYS A 14 11.51 8.66 13.70
C LYS A 14 10.81 9.54 12.68
N LYS A 15 11.53 10.49 12.09
CA LYS A 15 11.04 11.31 10.97
C LYS A 15 11.79 11.10 9.66
N GLU A 16 12.67 10.10 9.62
CA GLU A 16 13.51 9.80 8.47
C GLU A 16 13.46 8.31 8.09
N GLU A 17 12.25 7.74 8.13
CA GLU A 17 11.91 6.54 7.35
C GLU A 17 10.52 6.82 6.79
N LEU A 18 10.39 6.79 5.46
CA LEU A 18 9.20 7.10 4.64
C LEU A 18 9.19 8.45 3.90
N GLU A 19 10.35 9.03 3.59
CA GLU A 19 10.43 9.71 2.30
C GLU A 19 10.39 8.64 1.21
N CYS A 20 9.30 8.59 0.45
CA CYS A 20 9.26 7.86 -0.80
C CYS A 20 10.19 8.59 -1.77
N HIS A 21 11.48 8.25 -1.74
CA HIS A 21 12.42 8.66 -2.76
C HIS A 21 11.84 8.19 -4.10
N GLU A 22 11.48 9.14 -4.96
CA GLU A 22 11.10 8.87 -6.35
C GLU A 22 12.37 8.54 -7.14
N ASP A 23 13.04 7.45 -6.77
CA ASP A 23 14.08 6.86 -7.59
C ASP A 23 13.40 6.04 -8.69
N ASP A 24 13.76 6.35 -9.93
CA ASP A 24 13.40 5.64 -11.16
C ASP A 24 14.11 4.28 -11.23
N ASN A 25 14.05 3.54 -10.12
CA ASN A 25 14.67 2.25 -9.95
C ASN A 25 13.58 1.30 -9.46
N ASN A 26 13.31 0.31 -10.32
CA ASN A 26 12.48 -0.90 -10.25
C ASN A 26 11.99 -1.46 -8.89
N GLU A 27 12.47 -0.97 -7.76
CA GLU A 27 12.18 -1.43 -6.40
C GLU A 27 10.80 -0.98 -5.88
N ASN A 28 10.17 0.00 -6.54
CA ASN A 28 8.86 0.54 -6.17
C ASN A 28 7.70 -0.04 -6.99
N LEU A 29 7.91 -1.18 -7.66
CA LEU A 29 6.84 -1.88 -8.37
C LEU A 29 5.83 -2.49 -7.37
N PRO A 30 4.52 -2.53 -7.71
CA PRO A 30 3.45 -3.07 -6.85
C PRO A 30 3.63 -4.55 -6.47
N PHE A 31 4.61 -5.23 -7.06
CA PHE A 31 4.96 -6.63 -6.84
C PHE A 31 6.38 -6.84 -6.31
N SER A 32 7.12 -5.77 -5.96
CA SER A 32 8.49 -5.91 -5.49
C SER A 32 8.56 -6.69 -4.18
N ASN A 33 9.68 -7.38 -3.95
CA ASN A 33 9.93 -8.07 -2.68
C ASN A 33 9.92 -7.10 -1.48
N LEU A 34 10.26 -5.83 -1.72
CA LEU A 34 10.24 -4.77 -0.72
C LEU A 34 8.82 -4.53 -0.17
N LEU A 35 7.80 -4.43 -1.03
CA LEU A 35 6.42 -4.28 -0.57
C LEU A 35 5.90 -5.52 0.18
N LYS A 36 6.44 -6.71 -0.11
CA LYS A 36 6.12 -7.94 0.62
C LYS A 36 6.76 -7.99 2.00
N SER A 37 7.98 -7.47 2.13
CA SER A 37 8.73 -7.45 3.40
C SER A 37 8.29 -6.34 4.35
N MET A 38 7.63 -5.28 3.85
CA MET A 38 7.08 -4.23 4.71
C MET A 38 5.95 -4.76 5.61
N GLU A 39 6.00 -4.38 6.89
CA GLU A 39 5.00 -4.75 7.88
C GLU A 39 3.66 -4.10 7.56
N LEU A 40 2.59 -4.91 7.60
CA LEU A 40 1.22 -4.39 7.52
C LEU A 40 0.77 -3.97 8.92
N PRO A 41 -0.01 -2.88 9.05
CA PRO A 41 -0.62 -2.55 10.33
C PRO A 41 -1.49 -3.73 10.78
N ILE A 42 -1.21 -4.26 11.97
CA ILE A 42 -1.87 -5.47 12.52
C ILE A 42 -3.40 -5.32 12.57
N ASN A 43 -3.88 -4.08 12.70
CA ASN A 43 -5.30 -3.75 12.84
C ASN A 43 -5.91 -3.10 11.59
N PHE A 44 -5.24 -3.12 10.44
CA PHE A 44 -5.82 -2.57 9.22
C PHE A 44 -7.04 -3.39 8.79
N ARG A 45 -8.16 -2.71 8.56
CA ARG A 45 -9.37 -3.30 7.98
C ARG A 45 -9.75 -2.53 6.73
N MET A 46 -9.93 -3.25 5.63
CA MET A 46 -10.39 -2.66 4.38
C MET A 46 -11.77 -2.02 4.59
N PRO A 47 -11.95 -0.73 4.24
CA PRO A 47 -13.26 -0.11 4.25
C PRO A 47 -14.26 -0.83 3.33
N PRO A 48 -15.56 -0.82 3.64
CA PRO A 48 -16.57 -1.41 2.76
C PRO A 48 -16.54 -0.73 1.37
N MET A 49 -16.39 -1.54 0.33
CA MET A 49 -16.50 -1.11 -1.07
C MET A 49 -16.95 -2.27 -1.95
N GLU A 50 -17.57 -1.94 -3.08
CA GLU A 50 -17.96 -2.93 -4.08
C GLU A 50 -16.72 -3.56 -4.73
N LYS A 51 -16.75 -4.88 -4.90
CA LYS A 51 -15.65 -5.60 -5.56
C LYS A 51 -15.75 -5.48 -7.07
N TYR A 52 -14.61 -5.29 -7.72
CA TYR A 52 -14.56 -5.15 -9.17
C TYR A 52 -14.61 -6.49 -9.88
N ASN A 53 -15.59 -6.62 -10.79
CA ASN A 53 -15.89 -7.83 -11.56
C ASN A 53 -15.71 -7.66 -13.08
N ARG A 54 -15.07 -6.57 -13.55
CA ARG A 54 -14.91 -6.17 -14.97
C ARG A 54 -16.17 -5.72 -15.71
N ARG A 55 -17.33 -5.61 -15.05
CA ARG A 55 -18.57 -5.11 -15.68
C ARG A 55 -18.80 -3.62 -15.47
N GLY A 56 -18.27 -3.06 -14.38
CA GLY A 56 -18.36 -1.63 -14.08
C GLY A 56 -17.27 -0.80 -14.73
N ASP A 57 -17.37 0.53 -14.59
CA ASP A 57 -16.37 1.46 -15.07
C ASP A 57 -15.03 1.32 -14.29
N PRO A 58 -13.92 0.96 -14.95
CA PRO A 58 -12.63 0.76 -14.28
C PRO A 58 -12.09 2.04 -13.64
N THR A 59 -12.29 3.20 -14.29
CA THR A 59 -11.79 4.50 -13.82
C THR A 59 -12.47 4.91 -12.52
N ASN A 60 -13.79 4.78 -12.47
CA ASN A 60 -14.60 5.03 -11.28
C ASN A 60 -14.21 4.08 -10.15
N TYR A 61 -14.02 2.79 -10.45
CA TYR A 61 -13.54 1.82 -9.45
C TYR A 61 -12.20 2.24 -8.84
N ILE A 62 -11.22 2.64 -9.67
CA ILE A 62 -9.91 3.10 -9.19
C ILE A 62 -10.03 4.39 -8.37
N ASN A 63 -10.90 5.33 -8.78
CA ASN A 63 -11.12 6.57 -8.04
C ASN A 63 -11.73 6.29 -6.67
N VAL A 64 -12.76 5.44 -6.60
CA VAL A 64 -13.36 5.02 -5.32
C VAL A 64 -12.35 4.30 -4.45
N TYR A 65 -11.52 3.42 -5.03
CA TYR A 65 -10.46 2.72 -4.30
C TYR A 65 -9.45 3.70 -3.67
N LYS A 66 -8.97 4.67 -4.46
CA LYS A 66 -8.04 5.71 -4.00
C LYS A 66 -8.65 6.57 -2.90
N MET A 67 -9.91 6.97 -3.06
CA MET A 67 -10.63 7.77 -2.07
C MET A 67 -10.84 7.01 -0.75
N LYS A 68 -11.22 5.72 -0.81
CA LYS A 68 -11.44 4.90 0.40
C LYS A 68 -10.16 4.64 1.19
N LEU A 69 -9.02 4.63 0.52
CA LEU A 69 -7.70 4.42 1.14
C LEU A 69 -6.88 5.71 1.19
N GLU A 70 -7.52 6.87 1.14
CA GLU A 70 -6.86 8.14 1.38
C GLU A 70 -6.17 8.12 2.75
N GLY A 71 -4.93 8.62 2.82
CA GLY A 71 -4.10 8.55 4.02
C GLY A 71 -3.49 7.17 4.35
N SER A 72 -3.85 6.09 3.65
CA SER A 72 -3.18 4.79 3.82
C SER A 72 -1.83 4.75 3.10
N SER A 73 -0.87 4.02 3.68
CA SER A 73 0.45 3.84 3.06
C SER A 73 0.35 3.11 1.70
N PRO A 74 1.32 3.31 0.80
CA PRO A 74 1.37 2.59 -0.48
C PRO A 74 1.31 1.06 -0.30
N VAL A 75 2.00 0.52 0.70
CA VAL A 75 2.00 -0.93 1.03
C VAL A 75 0.60 -1.45 1.31
N VAL A 76 -0.18 -0.72 2.12
CA VAL A 76 -1.55 -1.09 2.44
C VAL A 76 -2.41 -1.07 1.17
N LYS A 77 -2.26 -0.05 0.33
CA LYS A 77 -2.96 0.05 -0.95
C LYS A 77 -2.56 -1.09 -1.89
N TYR A 78 -1.30 -1.49 -1.98
CA TYR A 78 -0.92 -2.57 -2.89
C TYR A 78 -1.34 -3.95 -2.37
N ARG A 79 -1.03 -4.26 -1.11
CA ARG A 79 -1.30 -5.60 -0.56
C ARG A 79 -2.78 -5.90 -0.42
N ASN A 80 -3.64 -4.90 -0.29
CA ASN A 80 -5.08 -5.14 -0.19
C ASN A 80 -5.84 -5.06 -1.53
N PHE A 81 -5.21 -4.59 -2.61
CA PHE A 81 -5.92 -4.42 -3.90
C PHE A 81 -6.54 -5.71 -4.42
N HIS A 82 -5.88 -6.86 -4.27
CA HIS A 82 -6.43 -8.14 -4.70
C HIS A 82 -7.74 -8.51 -3.96
N THR A 83 -7.91 -8.05 -2.71
CA THR A 83 -9.10 -8.34 -1.90
C THR A 83 -10.36 -7.64 -2.40
N THR A 84 -10.18 -6.56 -3.17
CA THR A 84 -11.24 -5.75 -3.77
C THR A 84 -11.59 -6.20 -5.19
N LEU A 85 -10.93 -7.25 -5.70
CA LEU A 85 -11.29 -7.93 -6.94
C LEU A 85 -12.19 -9.14 -6.67
N THR A 86 -13.05 -9.49 -7.62
CA THR A 86 -13.89 -10.70 -7.52
C THR A 86 -13.79 -11.60 -8.75
N SER A 87 -14.22 -12.85 -8.58
CA SER A 87 -14.30 -13.87 -9.64
C SER A 87 -13.00 -14.01 -10.43
N ASP A 88 -13.08 -13.99 -11.76
CA ASP A 88 -11.94 -14.23 -12.64
C ASP A 88 -10.92 -13.09 -12.65
N VAL A 89 -11.30 -11.90 -12.19
CA VAL A 89 -10.38 -10.76 -12.06
C VAL A 89 -9.35 -11.05 -10.98
N ASN A 90 -9.81 -11.52 -9.82
CA ASN A 90 -8.92 -11.92 -8.74
C ASN A 90 -8.03 -13.11 -9.16
N ARG A 91 -8.61 -14.09 -9.87
CA ARG A 91 -7.86 -15.25 -10.38
C ARG A 91 -6.78 -14.85 -11.38
N TRP A 92 -7.08 -13.91 -12.28
CA TRP A 92 -6.12 -13.36 -13.22
C TRP A 92 -5.01 -12.59 -12.50
N TYR A 93 -5.37 -11.71 -11.56
CA TYR A 93 -4.41 -10.92 -10.78
C TYR A 93 -3.41 -11.80 -10.03
N ASN A 94 -3.88 -12.85 -9.34
CA ASN A 94 -3.00 -13.76 -8.60
C ASN A 94 -2.10 -14.64 -9.47
N LYS A 95 -2.34 -14.69 -10.80
CA LYS A 95 -1.49 -15.41 -11.76
C LYS A 95 -0.42 -14.51 -12.39
N LEU A 96 -0.45 -13.21 -12.14
CA LEU A 96 0.56 -12.30 -12.65
C LEU A 96 1.92 -12.70 -12.09
N LYS A 97 2.91 -12.86 -12.98
CA LYS A 97 4.29 -13.09 -12.55
C LYS A 97 4.80 -11.83 -11.86
N LEU A 98 5.69 -12.00 -10.90
CA LEU A 98 6.48 -10.90 -10.34
C LEU A 98 7.13 -10.13 -11.49
N GLU A 99 7.20 -8.81 -11.38
CA GLU A 99 7.82 -7.93 -12.39
C GLU A 99 7.16 -7.95 -13.78
N SER A 100 5.98 -8.57 -13.93
CA SER A 100 5.27 -8.64 -15.22
C SER A 100 4.54 -7.34 -15.57
N ILE A 101 4.34 -6.45 -14.61
CA ILE A 101 3.74 -5.13 -14.81
C ILE A 101 4.85 -4.12 -14.55
N ARG A 102 5.25 -3.42 -15.60
CA ARG A 102 6.19 -2.30 -15.57
C ARG A 102 5.40 -1.02 -15.79
N ASN A 103 5.84 0.06 -15.15
CA ASN A 103 5.26 1.39 -15.34
C ASN A 103 5.75 2.02 -16.65
#